data_AF-A0A7Y2NSM0-F1
#
_entry.id   AF-A0A7Y2NSM0-F1
#
_cell.length_a   1.000
_cell.length_b   1.000
_cell.length_c   1.000
_cell.angle_alpha   90.00
_cell.angle_beta   90.00
_cell.angle_gamma   90.00
#
_symmetry.space_group_name_H-M   'P 1'
#
loop_
_entity.id
_entity.type
_entity.pdbx_description
1 polymer ?
#
loop_
_entity_poly.entity_id
_entity_poly.type
_entity_poly.pdbx_seq_one_letter_code
_entity_poly.pdbx_strand_id
1 'polypeptide(L)'
;MSPEPRNAEPAVSRITPLRPPAESARPKKRHWGVLMSFLCVVVLPVVLAAGYLWTRAADQYASTVGFSVIKQEMSSPIEILGGIADFAGVGVSDSDILYEFITSQELVETLDARLGLVEIFAKPEGDPVFVYDPAGTIEDLHDYWGRMVRVTYDDSTGLIEARALAFEPEDARAVTT
;
A
#
# COMPACT_ATOMS: atom_id res chain seq x y z
N MET A 1 80.08 -34.18 -37.18
CA MET A 1 79.12 -34.60 -36.14
C MET A 1 79.14 -33.57 -35.02
N SER A 2 78.25 -32.59 -35.08
CA SER A 2 77.66 -31.85 -33.94
C SER A 2 76.75 -30.74 -34.49
N PRO A 3 75.69 -30.37 -33.76
CA PRO A 3 74.46 -29.80 -34.31
C PRO A 3 74.37 -28.27 -34.16
N GLU A 4 73.24 -27.72 -34.63
CA GLU A 4 72.65 -26.39 -34.35
C GLU A 4 72.91 -25.21 -35.32
N PRO A 5 71.95 -24.24 -35.41
CA PRO A 5 70.72 -24.08 -34.63
C PRO A 5 69.43 -24.16 -35.48
N ARG A 6 68.34 -24.55 -34.81
CA ARG A 6 66.98 -24.30 -35.29
C ARG A 6 66.80 -22.79 -35.40
N ASN A 7 66.76 -22.26 -36.62
CA ASN A 7 66.40 -20.87 -36.87
C ASN A 7 65.06 -20.60 -36.18
N ALA A 8 65.09 -19.88 -35.07
CA ALA A 8 63.90 -19.32 -34.48
C ALA A 8 63.37 -18.31 -35.50
N GLU A 9 62.22 -18.61 -36.11
CA GLU A 9 61.47 -17.60 -36.84
C GLU A 9 61.34 -16.37 -35.93
N PRO A 10 61.64 -15.16 -36.43
CA PRO A 10 61.42 -13.97 -35.62
C PRO A 10 59.94 -13.96 -35.28
N ALA A 11 59.61 -13.95 -33.99
CA ALA A 11 58.25 -13.76 -33.53
C ALA A 11 57.79 -12.39 -34.02
N VAL A 12 57.17 -12.36 -35.21
CA VAL A 12 56.57 -11.16 -35.78
C VAL A 12 55.43 -10.81 -34.85
N SER A 13 55.70 -9.87 -33.94
CA SER A 13 54.70 -9.26 -33.08
C SER A 13 53.60 -8.73 -33.99
N ARG A 14 52.51 -9.49 -34.10
CA ARG A 14 51.29 -9.03 -34.79
C ARG A 14 50.72 -7.94 -33.90
N ILE A 15 51.18 -6.71 -34.12
CA ILE A 15 50.54 -5.50 -33.65
C ILE A 15 49.10 -5.56 -34.19
N THR A 16 48.19 -6.03 -33.34
CA THR A 16 46.77 -6.03 -33.63
C THR A 16 46.38 -4.56 -33.64
N PRO A 17 45.90 -4.00 -34.77
CA PRO A 17 45.60 -2.58 -34.82
C PRO A 17 44.58 -2.27 -33.73
N LEU A 18 44.96 -1.42 -32.77
CA LEU A 18 44.05 -0.95 -31.74
C LEU A 18 42.91 -0.25 -32.46
N ARG A 19 41.70 -0.78 -32.30
CA ARG A 19 40.49 -0.20 -32.89
C ARG A 19 40.40 1.25 -32.41
N PRO A 20 40.14 2.23 -33.30
CA PRO A 20 40.09 3.63 -32.89
C PRO A 20 39.08 3.81 -31.75
N PRO A 21 39.37 4.69 -30.76
CA PRO A 21 38.44 4.97 -29.67
C PRO A 21 37.06 5.31 -30.23
N ALA A 22 36.01 4.71 -29.65
CA ALA A 22 34.64 4.94 -30.10
C ALA A 22 34.33 6.45 -30.09
N GLU A 23 33.88 6.98 -31.22
CA GLU A 23 33.52 8.40 -31.34
C GLU A 23 32.40 8.76 -30.36
N SER A 24 32.44 9.99 -29.83
CA SER A 24 31.40 10.53 -28.94
C SER A 24 30.01 10.37 -29.57
N ALA A 25 29.11 9.67 -28.88
CA ALA A 25 27.77 9.39 -29.37
C ALA A 25 26.98 10.69 -29.60
N ARG A 26 26.66 10.98 -30.86
CA ARG A 26 25.85 12.15 -31.23
C ARG A 26 24.37 11.82 -31.00
N PRO A 27 23.61 12.67 -30.29
CA PRO A 27 22.18 12.43 -30.09
C PRO A 27 21.46 12.49 -31.44
N LYS A 28 20.81 11.38 -31.81
CA LYS A 28 19.94 11.30 -33.00
C LYS A 28 18.53 11.77 -32.63
N LYS A 29 17.73 12.20 -33.62
CA LYS A 29 16.32 12.62 -33.42
C LYS A 29 15.49 11.58 -32.63
N ARG A 30 15.79 10.29 -32.76
CA ARG A 30 15.16 9.20 -31.99
C ARG A 30 15.40 9.32 -30.48
N HIS A 31 16.58 9.77 -30.04
CA HIS A 31 16.88 9.94 -28.61
C HIS A 31 16.07 11.06 -27.99
N TRP A 32 15.82 12.14 -28.75
CA TRP A 32 14.93 13.21 -28.34
C TRP A 32 13.47 12.74 -28.19
N GLY A 33 12.99 11.87 -29.09
CA GLY A 33 11.68 11.24 -28.94
C GLY A 33 11.57 10.41 -27.66
N VAL A 34 12.58 9.58 -27.37
CA VAL A 34 12.62 8.77 -26.13
C VAL A 34 12.71 9.65 -24.88
N LEU A 35 13.49 10.73 -24.93
CA LEU A 35 13.60 11.68 -23.82
C LEU A 35 12.26 12.40 -23.57
N MET A 36 11.59 12.86 -24.63
CA MET A 36 10.26 13.46 -24.51
C MET A 36 9.23 12.48 -23.97
N SER A 37 9.24 11.22 -24.43
CA SER A 37 8.34 10.21 -23.86
C SER A 37 8.63 9.94 -22.39
N PHE A 38 9.91 9.91 -21.98
CA PHE A 38 10.29 9.75 -20.58
C PHE A 38 9.80 10.95 -19.74
N LEU A 39 9.98 12.18 -20.23
CA LEU A 39 9.51 13.37 -19.54
C LEU A 39 7.98 13.38 -19.40
N CYS A 40 7.24 13.02 -20.45
CA CYS A 40 5.77 13.00 -20.39
C CYS A 40 5.20 11.87 -19.53
N VAL A 41 5.80 10.68 -19.55
CA VAL A 41 5.23 9.49 -18.87
C VAL A 41 5.74 9.35 -17.45
N VAL A 42 6.91 9.88 -17.12
CA VAL A 42 7.52 9.74 -15.79
C VAL A 42 7.58 11.09 -15.08
N VAL A 43 8.25 12.08 -15.67
CA VAL A 43 8.53 13.33 -14.96
C VAL A 43 7.27 14.18 -14.79
N LEU A 44 6.43 14.27 -15.81
CA LEU A 44 5.19 15.03 -15.76
C LEU A 44 4.24 14.52 -14.67
N PRO A 45 3.84 13.23 -14.60
CA PRO A 45 2.96 12.77 -13.52
C PRO A 45 3.60 12.91 -12.13
N VAL A 46 4.92 12.74 -12.00
CA VAL A 46 5.61 12.96 -10.72
C VAL A 46 5.56 14.42 -10.28
N VAL A 47 5.83 15.36 -11.19
CA VAL A 47 5.76 16.81 -10.88
C VAL A 47 4.33 17.23 -10.58
N LEU A 48 3.34 16.70 -11.31
CA LEU A 48 1.93 16.96 -11.04
C LEU A 48 1.52 16.42 -9.67
N ALA A 49 1.90 15.18 -9.33
CA ALA A 49 1.61 14.59 -8.03
C ALA A 49 2.31 15.36 -6.90
N ALA A 50 3.59 15.70 -7.05
CA ALA A 50 4.33 16.47 -6.06
C ALA A 50 3.72 17.87 -5.89
N GLY A 51 3.38 18.55 -6.99
CA GLY A 51 2.72 19.86 -6.95
C GLY A 51 1.37 19.79 -6.25
N TYR A 52 0.58 18.75 -6.53
CA TYR A 52 -0.70 18.49 -5.86
C TYR A 52 -0.53 18.28 -4.35
N LEU A 53 0.33 17.32 -3.97
CA LEU A 53 0.54 16.94 -2.57
C LEU A 53 1.13 18.08 -1.74
N TRP A 54 1.91 18.98 -2.34
CA TRP A 54 2.53 20.09 -1.61
C TRP A 54 1.63 21.33 -1.48
N THR A 55 0.72 21.56 -2.44
CA THR A 55 -0.03 22.83 -2.51
C THR A 55 -1.53 22.70 -2.26
N ARG A 56 -2.10 21.51 -2.41
CA ARG A 56 -3.55 21.27 -2.35
C ARG A 56 -3.95 20.17 -1.38
N ALA A 57 -3.17 19.11 -1.26
CA ALA A 57 -3.55 18.00 -0.40
C ALA A 57 -3.54 18.40 1.08
N ALA A 58 -4.60 18.03 1.79
CA ALA A 58 -4.68 18.22 3.23
C ALA A 58 -3.84 17.17 3.97
N ASP A 59 -3.22 17.58 5.08
CA ASP A 59 -2.46 16.69 5.93
C ASP A 59 -3.38 15.64 6.57
N GLN A 60 -2.91 14.38 6.62
CA GLN A 60 -3.64 13.27 7.24
C GLN A 60 -2.88 12.73 8.45
N TYR A 61 -3.59 12.62 9.56
CA TYR A 61 -3.13 12.05 10.82
C TYR A 61 -3.70 10.65 10.97
N ALA A 62 -2.91 9.75 11.60
CA ALA A 62 -3.31 8.37 11.81
C ALA A 62 -3.42 8.06 13.31
N SER A 63 -4.48 7.36 13.69
CA SER A 63 -4.63 6.72 15.00
C SER A 63 -4.83 5.23 14.80
N THR A 64 -4.14 4.42 15.61
CA THR A 64 -4.20 2.95 15.54
C THR A 64 -4.59 2.40 16.91
N VAL A 65 -5.57 1.50 16.91
CA VAL A 65 -6.00 0.74 18.09
C VAL A 65 -5.95 -0.76 17.76
N GLY A 66 -5.49 -1.57 18.70
CA GLY A 66 -5.41 -3.02 18.55
C GLY A 66 -5.99 -3.74 19.77
N PHE A 67 -6.79 -4.78 19.54
CA PHE A 67 -7.35 -5.62 20.58
C PHE A 67 -7.31 -7.09 20.18
N SER A 68 -7.06 -7.96 21.16
CA SER A 68 -7.00 -9.41 20.96
C SER A 68 -8.28 -10.05 21.51
N VAL A 69 -8.95 -10.85 20.68
CA VAL A 69 -10.17 -11.58 21.03
C VAL A 69 -9.78 -13.00 21.36
N ILE A 70 -9.85 -13.38 22.64
CA ILE A 70 -9.57 -14.74 23.11
C ILE A 70 -10.88 -15.36 23.59
N LYS A 71 -11.31 -16.47 22.98
CA LYS A 71 -12.42 -17.27 23.49
C LYS A 71 -12.02 -17.91 24.82
N GLN A 72 -12.76 -17.59 25.88
CA GLN A 72 -12.61 -18.28 27.16
C GLN A 72 -13.43 -19.58 27.09
N GLU A 73 -12.84 -20.65 26.55
CA GLU A 73 -13.47 -21.97 26.54
C GLU A 73 -13.58 -22.49 27.98
N MET A 74 -14.80 -22.50 28.54
CA MET A 74 -15.10 -23.28 29.73
C MET A 74 -15.23 -24.74 29.30
N SER A 75 -14.13 -25.49 29.31
CA SER A 75 -14.10 -26.88 28.88
C SER A 75 -15.15 -27.71 29.63
N SER A 76 -16.23 -28.06 28.94
CA SER A 76 -17.26 -28.95 29.48
C SER A 76 -16.88 -30.38 29.10
N PRO A 77 -16.90 -31.37 30.02
CA PRO A 77 -16.52 -32.75 29.72
C PRO A 77 -17.28 -33.41 28.55
N ILE A 78 -18.39 -32.80 28.11
CA ILE A 78 -19.23 -33.23 26.99
C ILE A 78 -18.58 -32.92 25.63
N GLU A 79 -17.69 -31.92 25.53
CA GLU A 79 -17.04 -31.50 24.27
C GLU A 79 -16.03 -32.51 23.72
N ILE A 80 -15.47 -33.37 24.57
CA ILE A 80 -14.51 -34.43 24.15
C ILE A 80 -15.17 -35.43 23.19
N LEU A 81 -16.48 -35.65 23.29
CA LEU A 81 -17.25 -36.48 22.35
C LEU A 81 -17.71 -35.69 21.12
N GLY A 82 -17.74 -34.35 21.19
CA GLY A 82 -18.08 -33.43 20.11
C GLY A 82 -16.90 -32.98 19.25
N GLY A 83 -15.66 -33.08 19.73
CA GLY A 83 -14.44 -32.60 19.05
C GLY A 83 -14.08 -33.27 17.72
N ILE A 84 -14.75 -34.38 17.36
CA ILE A 84 -14.63 -34.99 16.02
C ILE A 84 -15.45 -34.20 14.99
N ALA A 85 -16.54 -33.53 15.40
CA ALA A 85 -17.34 -32.68 14.52
C ALA A 85 -16.63 -31.36 14.18
N ASP A 86 -15.87 -30.79 15.13
CA ASP A 86 -15.04 -29.59 14.90
C ASP A 86 -13.88 -29.84 13.93
N PHE A 87 -13.46 -31.09 13.76
CA PHE A 87 -12.44 -31.46 12.77
C PHE A 87 -12.96 -31.37 11.31
N ALA A 88 -14.28 -31.24 11.11
CA ALA A 88 -14.88 -30.92 9.80
C ALA A 88 -14.86 -29.40 9.49
N GLY A 89 -14.51 -28.56 10.49
CA GLY A 89 -13.67 -27.36 10.36
C GLY A 89 -14.10 -26.28 9.38
N VAL A 90 -15.38 -25.89 9.36
CA VAL A 90 -15.81 -24.60 8.82
C VAL A 90 -16.69 -23.91 9.88
N GLY A 91 -16.08 -23.57 11.01
CA GLY A 91 -16.70 -22.74 12.04
C GLY A 91 -16.28 -21.29 11.81
N VAL A 92 -17.25 -20.39 11.60
CA VAL A 92 -17.00 -18.94 11.55
C VAL A 92 -16.48 -18.49 12.93
N SER A 93 -15.35 -17.81 12.99
CA SER A 93 -14.80 -17.31 14.25
C SER A 93 -15.52 -16.03 14.69
N ASP A 94 -15.52 -15.74 16.00
CA ASP A 94 -16.14 -14.49 16.51
C ASP A 94 -15.39 -13.25 15.96
N SER A 95 -14.09 -13.41 15.68
CA SER A 95 -13.26 -12.38 15.04
C SER A 95 -13.68 -12.09 13.60
N ASP A 96 -14.10 -13.12 12.84
CA ASP A 96 -14.64 -12.94 11.48
C ASP A 96 -15.93 -12.10 11.50
N ILE A 97 -16.81 -12.38 12.47
CA ILE A 97 -18.06 -11.63 12.64
C ILE A 97 -17.76 -10.17 13.01
N LEU A 98 -16.80 -9.93 13.90
CA LEU A 98 -16.39 -8.58 14.27
C LEU A 98 -15.77 -7.82 13.10
N TYR A 99 -14.90 -8.46 12.32
CA TYR A 99 -14.30 -7.85 11.13
C TYR A 99 -15.38 -7.44 10.12
N GLU A 100 -16.33 -8.33 9.83
CA GLU A 100 -17.45 -8.05 8.92
C GLU A 100 -18.32 -6.91 9.45
N PHE A 101 -18.57 -6.89 10.76
CA PHE A 101 -19.34 -5.82 11.40
C PHE A 101 -18.64 -4.46 11.33
N ILE A 102 -17.32 -4.39 11.60
CA ILE A 102 -16.54 -3.14 11.52
C ILE A 102 -16.48 -2.58 10.10
N THR A 103 -16.57 -3.46 9.10
CA THR A 103 -16.56 -3.07 7.68
C THR A 103 -17.97 -2.82 7.13
N SER A 104 -19.01 -3.07 7.92
CA SER A 104 -20.40 -2.96 7.48
C SER A 104 -20.85 -1.50 7.29
N GLN A 105 -21.77 -1.30 6.35
CA GLN A 105 -22.42 -0.01 6.13
C GLN A 105 -23.24 0.45 7.35
N GLU A 106 -23.84 -0.49 8.08
CA GLU A 106 -24.64 -0.20 9.29
C GLU A 106 -23.78 0.45 10.39
N LEU A 107 -22.53 0.02 10.54
CA LEU A 107 -21.59 0.64 11.48
C LEU A 107 -21.23 2.06 11.05
N VAL A 108 -21.01 2.30 9.75
CA VAL A 108 -20.72 3.64 9.22
C VAL A 108 -21.90 4.59 9.47
N GLU A 109 -23.13 4.16 9.19
CA GLU A 109 -24.34 4.93 9.48
C GLU A 109 -24.49 5.24 10.97
N THR A 110 -24.23 4.24 11.83
CA THR A 110 -24.29 4.40 13.28
C THR A 110 -23.23 5.37 13.80
N LEU A 111 -22.01 5.32 13.24
CA LEU A 111 -20.93 6.23 13.61
C LEU A 111 -21.17 7.64 13.12
N ASP A 112 -21.69 7.80 11.90
CA ASP A 112 -22.06 9.10 11.35
C ASP A 112 -23.11 9.78 12.23
N ALA A 113 -24.16 9.05 12.62
CA ALA A 113 -25.19 9.56 13.52
C ALA A 113 -24.68 9.97 14.92
N ARG A 114 -23.52 9.45 15.37
CA ARG A 114 -22.95 9.74 16.68
C ARG A 114 -21.87 10.80 16.68
N LEU A 115 -20.99 10.77 15.67
CA LEU A 115 -19.77 11.58 15.60
C LEU A 115 -19.85 12.68 14.53
N GLY A 116 -20.76 12.56 13.55
CA GLY A 116 -20.77 13.41 12.36
C GLY A 116 -19.56 13.11 11.47
N LEU A 117 -19.54 11.93 10.86
CA LEU A 117 -18.41 11.50 10.03
C LEU A 117 -18.30 12.37 8.78
N VAL A 118 -19.44 12.75 8.20
CA VAL A 118 -19.48 13.69 7.08
C VAL A 118 -18.78 14.99 7.44
N GLU A 119 -19.08 15.57 8.60
CA GLU A 119 -18.46 16.83 9.03
C GLU A 119 -16.97 16.67 9.26
N ILE A 120 -16.52 15.58 9.91
CA ILE A 120 -15.11 15.29 10.17
C ILE A 120 -14.32 15.16 8.87
N PHE A 121 -14.83 14.41 7.90
CA PHE A 121 -14.12 14.13 6.65
C PHE A 121 -14.28 15.22 5.58
N ALA A 122 -15.25 16.13 5.74
CA ALA A 122 -15.44 17.29 4.88
C ALA A 122 -14.76 18.58 5.40
N LYS A 123 -14.06 18.55 6.55
CA LYS A 123 -13.42 19.74 7.16
C LYS A 123 -12.47 20.51 6.23
N PRO A 124 -11.52 19.87 5.51
CA PRO A 124 -10.52 20.61 4.76
C PRO A 124 -11.10 21.20 3.47
N GLU A 125 -10.85 22.48 3.23
CA GLU A 125 -11.22 23.12 1.98
C GLU A 125 -10.08 23.02 0.95
N GLY A 126 -10.42 22.62 -0.28
CA GLY A 126 -9.51 22.72 -1.43
C GLY A 126 -8.79 21.44 -1.87
N ASP A 127 -9.07 20.30 -1.24
CA ASP A 127 -8.53 18.99 -1.62
C ASP A 127 -9.60 18.11 -2.28
N PRO A 128 -9.67 18.06 -3.64
CA PRO A 128 -10.70 17.30 -4.34
C PRO A 128 -10.49 15.78 -4.37
N VAL A 129 -9.33 15.27 -3.91
CA VAL A 129 -8.99 13.84 -4.04
C VAL A 129 -9.16 13.10 -2.71
N PHE A 130 -8.82 13.75 -1.60
CA PHE A 130 -8.84 13.11 -0.28
C PHE A 130 -10.02 13.55 0.58
N VAL A 131 -10.61 14.73 0.37
CA VAL A 131 -11.74 15.20 1.19
C VAL A 131 -13.05 14.55 0.74
N TYR A 132 -13.92 14.26 1.70
CA TYR A 132 -15.25 13.73 1.43
C TYR A 132 -16.19 14.84 0.92
N ASP A 133 -17.03 14.52 -0.07
CA ASP A 133 -18.06 15.44 -0.55
C ASP A 133 -19.28 15.40 0.38
N PRO A 134 -19.62 16.48 1.09
CA PRO A 134 -20.75 16.49 2.03
C PRO A 134 -22.11 16.31 1.35
N ALA A 135 -22.19 16.39 0.02
CA ALA A 135 -23.41 16.08 -0.75
C ALA A 135 -23.53 14.59 -1.13
N GLY A 136 -22.56 13.75 -0.76
CA GLY A 136 -22.55 12.31 -1.05
C GLY A 136 -23.65 11.53 -0.32
N THR A 137 -23.93 10.31 -0.80
CA THR A 137 -24.86 9.39 -0.13
C THR A 137 -24.18 8.57 0.96
N ILE A 138 -24.95 7.78 1.71
CA ILE A 138 -24.41 6.87 2.72
C ILE A 138 -23.50 5.80 2.09
N GLU A 139 -23.77 5.38 0.86
CA GLU A 139 -22.92 4.47 0.10
C GLU A 139 -21.57 5.12 -0.24
N ASP A 140 -21.58 6.40 -0.65
CA ASP A 140 -20.35 7.15 -0.89
C ASP A 140 -19.52 7.29 0.40
N LEU A 141 -20.20 7.47 1.54
CA LEU A 141 -19.53 7.54 2.85
C LEU A 141 -18.94 6.19 3.26
N HIS A 142 -19.63 5.08 2.98
CA HIS A 142 -19.13 3.73 3.23
C HIS A 142 -17.91 3.40 2.36
N ASP A 143 -17.94 3.74 1.08
CA ASP A 143 -16.78 3.61 0.18
C ASP A 143 -15.61 4.48 0.65
N TYR A 144 -15.89 5.70 1.10
CA TYR A 144 -14.89 6.59 1.67
C TYR A 144 -14.30 6.04 2.99
N TRP A 145 -15.14 5.46 3.85
CA TRP A 145 -14.73 4.81 5.09
C TRP A 145 -13.68 3.73 4.83
N GLY A 146 -13.87 2.87 3.82
CA GLY A 146 -12.89 1.85 3.45
C GLY A 146 -11.54 2.40 2.99
N ARG A 147 -11.47 3.65 2.53
CA ARG A 147 -10.22 4.35 2.19
C ARG A 147 -9.54 4.94 3.42
N MET A 148 -10.34 5.41 4.39
CA MET A 148 -9.87 6.15 5.55
C MET A 148 -9.57 5.26 6.76
N VAL A 149 -10.30 4.15 6.90
CA VAL A 149 -10.19 3.19 7.99
C VAL A 149 -9.77 1.85 7.43
N ARG A 150 -8.62 1.37 7.91
CA ARG A 150 -8.09 0.06 7.55
C ARG A 150 -8.12 -0.84 8.77
N VAL A 151 -8.84 -1.96 8.65
CA VAL A 151 -8.88 -3.00 9.67
C VAL A 151 -8.05 -4.17 9.17
N THR A 152 -7.13 -4.66 10.00
CA THR A 152 -6.32 -5.84 9.75
C THR A 152 -6.58 -6.87 10.83
N TYR A 153 -6.72 -8.12 10.42
CA TYR A 153 -7.00 -9.25 11.31
C TYR A 153 -5.96 -10.35 11.10
N ASP A 154 -5.45 -10.89 12.20
CA ASP A 154 -4.54 -12.02 12.24
C ASP A 154 -5.20 -13.22 12.94
N ASP A 155 -5.61 -14.20 12.13
CA ASP A 155 -6.22 -15.46 12.56
C ASP A 155 -5.38 -16.26 13.57
N SER A 156 -4.05 -16.15 13.49
CA SER A 156 -3.15 -16.95 14.33
C SER A 156 -3.04 -16.42 15.75
N THR A 157 -3.24 -15.10 15.93
CA THR A 157 -3.10 -14.41 17.22
C THR A 157 -4.44 -13.88 17.76
N GLY A 158 -5.51 -13.92 16.96
CA GLY A 158 -6.80 -13.31 17.30
C GLY A 158 -6.72 -11.79 17.42
N LEU A 159 -5.70 -11.17 16.82
CA LEU A 159 -5.46 -9.72 16.90
C LEU A 159 -6.24 -9.00 15.80
N ILE A 160 -7.07 -8.04 16.20
CA ILE A 160 -7.72 -7.09 15.31
C ILE A 160 -7.06 -5.72 15.55
N GLU A 161 -6.54 -5.12 14.49
CA GLU A 161 -5.98 -3.77 14.50
C GLU A 161 -6.82 -2.89 13.57
N ALA A 162 -7.32 -1.77 14.08
CA ALA A 162 -8.02 -0.75 13.32
C ALA A 162 -7.18 0.53 13.28
N ARG A 163 -6.89 1.00 12.07
CA ARG A 163 -6.19 2.26 11.80
C ARG A 163 -7.13 3.22 11.11
N ALA A 164 -7.45 4.33 11.77
CA ALA A 164 -8.22 5.42 11.17
C ALA A 164 -7.31 6.59 10.81
N LEU A 165 -7.56 7.17 9.64
CA LEU A 165 -6.99 8.43 9.21
C LEU A 165 -8.01 9.55 9.45
N ALA A 166 -7.56 10.77 9.73
CA ALA A 166 -8.37 11.98 9.72
C ALA A 166 -7.53 13.21 9.40
N PHE A 167 -8.15 14.35 9.13
CA PHE A 167 -7.44 15.60 8.83
C PHE A 167 -7.00 16.38 10.07
N GLU A 168 -7.53 16.01 11.24
CA GLU A 168 -7.08 16.49 12.54
C GLU A 168 -6.72 15.31 13.46
N PRO A 169 -5.72 15.47 14.34
CA PRO A 169 -5.31 14.39 15.24
C PRO A 169 -6.40 14.01 16.26
N GLU A 170 -7.24 14.97 16.65
CA GLU A 170 -8.35 14.75 17.58
C GLU A 170 -9.44 13.88 16.94
N ASP A 171 -9.76 14.15 15.68
CA ASP A 171 -10.73 13.38 14.90
C ASP A 171 -10.23 11.94 14.67
N ALA A 172 -8.95 11.76 14.32
CA ALA A 172 -8.38 10.42 14.12
C ALA A 172 -8.52 9.58 15.39
N ARG A 173 -8.36 10.21 16.55
CA ARG A 173 -8.55 9.58 17.86
C ARG A 173 -10.02 9.30 18.16
N ALA A 174 -10.92 10.25 17.85
CA ALA A 174 -12.36 10.10 18.06
C ALA A 174 -12.94 8.95 17.23
N VAL A 175 -12.45 8.73 16.01
CA VAL A 175 -12.87 7.62 15.15
C VAL A 175 -12.39 6.25 15.68
N THR A 176 -11.31 6.22 16.48
CA THR A 176 -10.72 4.97 16.99
C THR A 176 -11.07 4.63 18.44
N THR A 177 -11.76 5.50 19.18
CA THR A 177 -12.08 5.33 20.62
C THR A 177 -13.57 5.30 20.86
#